data_AF-A0A835YU15-F1
#
_entry.id   AF-A0A835YU15-F1
#
_cell.length_a   1.000
_cell.length_b   1.000
_cell.length_c   1.000
_cell.angle_alpha   90.00
_cell.angle_beta   90.00
_cell.angle_gamma   90.00
#
_symmetry.space_group_name_H-M   'P 1'
#
loop_
_entity.id
_entity.type
_entity.pdbx_description
1 polymer ?
#
loop_
_entity_poly.entity_id
_entity_poly.type
_entity_poly.pdbx_seq_one_letter_code
_entity_poly.pdbx_strand_id
1 'polypeptide(L)'
;MPYAFVAESALLPPYPAYQCPAVILHGLEDEVVPVQTTQGLMTDGTQQADLTRAVFVHDKHGLDTPATLALLPPLISEFFQLEEGSGGSSAAIEVEKKYAVADAQEVEKKLLRQEDVQKVMEMMFIDSYWDSADNSLARQDSWLRLRAGLWELKTPIPASASGAGTAVYREATALEDVTATLRRVCPQAFLDLPPAATSTSQRLKGALQERGWAPFVTFGTKRRKYRCQGFTIDTDEASYGHAVLEVEAMCTTSSEVGAAESAIEQMAHALGLAAAGKARGKVEEYLLRYQPEKLGVIKAARQALREGK
;
A
#
# COMPACT_ATOMS: atom_id res chain seq x y z
N MET A 1 0.27 23.60 25.23
CA MET A 1 1.48 24.08 24.53
C MET A 1 2.25 25.03 25.45
N PRO A 2 3.32 24.58 26.14
CA PRO A 2 4.13 25.49 26.93
C PRO A 2 4.91 26.43 25.99
N TYR A 3 4.86 27.73 26.29
CA TYR A 3 5.41 28.85 25.50
C TYR A 3 6.90 28.74 25.14
N ALA A 4 7.66 27.84 25.78
CA ALA A 4 9.11 27.70 25.58
C ALA A 4 9.48 27.11 24.20
N PHE A 5 8.66 26.21 23.64
CA PHE A 5 8.96 25.56 22.35
C PHE A 5 8.99 26.54 21.16
N VAL A 6 8.14 27.57 21.21
CA VAL A 6 8.05 28.59 20.15
C VAL A 6 9.23 29.58 20.21
N ALA A 7 9.76 29.85 21.41
CA ALA A 7 10.89 30.76 21.58
C ALA A 7 12.22 30.11 21.16
N GLU A 8 12.38 28.81 21.41
CA GLU A 8 13.60 28.07 21.04
C GLU A 8 13.67 27.75 19.54
N SER A 9 12.54 27.53 18.87
CA SER A 9 12.51 27.28 17.42
C SER A 9 12.98 28.47 16.59
N ALA A 10 12.88 29.69 17.12
CA ALA A 10 13.38 30.91 16.49
C ALA A 10 14.92 31.02 16.49
N LEU A 11 15.61 30.20 17.28
CA LEU A 11 17.09 30.15 17.35
C LEU A 11 17.69 29.09 16.41
N LEU A 12 16.85 28.23 15.81
CA LEU A 12 17.31 27.24 14.85
C LEU A 12 17.58 27.90 13.49
N PRO A 13 18.62 27.46 12.76
CA PRO A 13 18.84 27.93 11.40
C PRO A 13 17.60 27.66 10.55
N PRO A 14 17.27 28.55 9.58
CA PRO A 14 16.10 28.36 8.74
C PRO A 14 16.16 26.99 8.10
N TYR A 15 15.08 26.21 8.27
CA TYR A 15 14.94 24.92 7.59
C TYR A 15 15.16 25.11 6.08
N PRO A 16 15.81 24.16 5.39
CA PRO A 16 15.95 24.23 3.95
C PRO A 16 14.58 24.44 3.32
N ALA A 17 14.48 25.42 2.42
CA ALA A 17 13.23 25.73 1.74
C ALA A 17 12.82 24.51 0.90
N TYR A 18 11.88 23.72 1.42
CA TYR A 18 11.24 22.68 0.64
C TYR A 18 10.40 23.37 -0.44
N GLN A 19 10.77 23.15 -1.70
CA GLN A 19 10.03 23.69 -2.86
C GLN A 19 8.79 22.85 -3.22
N CYS A 20 8.42 21.85 -2.40
CA CYS A 20 7.17 21.12 -2.56
C CYS A 20 6.21 21.44 -1.40
N PRO A 21 4.89 21.47 -1.65
CA PRO A 21 3.91 21.49 -0.58
C PRO A 21 4.09 20.22 0.28
N ALA A 22 4.46 20.38 1.55
CA ALA A 22 4.60 19.29 2.49
C ALA A 22 3.51 19.38 3.56
N VAL A 23 2.78 18.28 3.78
CA VAL A 23 1.88 18.11 4.93
C VAL A 23 2.56 17.18 5.91
N ILE A 24 2.75 17.64 7.14
CA ILE A 24 3.21 16.80 8.26
C ILE A 24 1.96 16.44 9.05
N LEU A 25 1.54 15.17 8.96
CA LEU A 25 0.48 14.62 9.79
C LEU A 25 1.13 14.05 11.06
N HIS A 26 0.82 14.63 12.22
CA HIS A 26 1.25 14.09 13.50
C HIS A 26 0.44 12.81 13.83
N GLY A 27 1.04 11.88 14.57
CA GLY A 27 0.35 10.70 15.07
C GLY A 27 -0.57 11.01 16.25
N LEU A 28 -1.19 9.97 16.82
CA LEU A 28 -1.90 10.05 18.12
C LEU A 28 -0.95 9.92 19.33
N GLU A 29 0.30 9.54 19.07
CA GLU A 29 1.33 9.32 20.09
C GLU A 29 2.65 9.89 19.54
N ASP A 30 3.27 10.79 20.29
CA ASP A 30 4.60 11.30 19.98
C ASP A 30 5.64 10.61 20.87
N GLU A 31 6.73 10.15 20.26
CA GLU A 31 7.86 9.59 20.98
C GLU A 31 8.75 10.73 21.46
N VAL A 32 8.67 11.05 22.77
CA VAL A 32 9.49 12.09 23.38
C VAL A 32 10.70 11.47 24.04
N VAL A 33 11.89 11.77 23.51
CA VAL A 33 13.16 11.41 24.15
C VAL A 33 13.50 12.50 25.18
N PRO A 34 13.65 12.16 26.48
CA PRO A 34 13.98 13.15 27.51
C PRO A 34 15.28 13.89 27.18
N VAL A 35 15.32 15.20 27.48
CA VAL A 35 16.48 16.06 27.15
C VAL A 35 17.79 15.53 27.75
N GLN A 36 17.73 14.91 28.93
CA GLN A 36 18.89 14.29 29.58
C GLN A 36 19.40 13.06 28.81
N THR A 37 18.49 12.30 28.19
CA THR A 37 18.82 11.16 27.33
C THR A 37 19.49 11.65 26.05
N THR A 38 18.95 12.71 25.43
CA THR A 38 19.54 13.34 24.24
C THR A 38 20.90 13.98 24.53
N GLN A 39 21.06 14.60 25.70
CA GLN A 39 22.35 15.17 26.13
C GLN A 39 23.38 14.08 26.42
N GLY A 40 22.98 12.97 27.07
CA GLY A 40 23.85 11.82 27.32
C GLY A 40 24.36 11.16 26.03
N LEU A 41 23.53 11.07 24.98
CA LEU A 41 23.93 10.60 23.65
C LEU A 41 24.96 11.50 22.96
N MET A 42 24.98 12.80 23.29
CA MET A 42 25.85 13.79 22.66
C MET A 42 27.19 13.93 23.38
N THR A 43 27.25 13.67 24.69
CA THR A 43 28.44 13.96 25.51
C THR A 43 29.29 12.73 25.82
N ASP A 44 28.70 11.56 25.99
CA ASP A 44 29.43 10.34 26.31
C ASP A 44 29.02 9.25 25.32
N GLY A 45 30.00 8.64 24.64
CA GLY A 45 29.82 7.60 23.62
C GLY A 45 29.21 6.27 24.12
N THR A 46 28.29 6.35 25.08
CA THR A 46 27.41 5.30 25.56
C THR A 46 26.68 4.64 24.40
N GLN A 47 26.74 3.31 24.34
CA GLN A 47 26.09 2.57 23.26
C GLN A 47 24.57 2.78 23.30
N GLN A 48 24.02 3.02 22.11
CA GLN A 48 22.61 3.34 21.84
C GLN A 48 21.61 2.30 22.42
N ALA A 49 22.09 1.09 22.76
CA ALA A 49 21.29 -0.01 23.29
C ALA A 49 20.85 0.15 24.76
N ASP A 50 21.55 0.95 25.56
CA ASP A 50 21.33 1.01 27.02
C ASP A 50 20.39 2.15 27.48
N LEU A 51 19.91 3.02 26.59
CA LEU A 51 19.23 4.27 26.96
C LEU A 51 17.80 4.45 26.43
N THR A 52 17.24 3.50 25.67
CA THR A 52 15.88 3.64 25.13
C THR A 52 14.83 3.23 26.16
N ARG A 53 14.61 4.07 27.18
CA ARG A 53 13.31 4.14 27.86
C ARG A 53 12.45 5.16 27.13
N ALA A 54 11.82 4.72 26.04
CA ALA A 54 10.76 5.47 25.40
C ALA A 54 9.63 5.69 26.42
N VAL A 55 9.32 6.95 26.72
CA VAL A 55 8.14 7.30 27.50
C VAL A 55 7.09 7.75 26.50
N PHE A 56 6.08 6.92 26.30
CA PHE A 56 4.92 7.29 25.50
C PHE A 56 4.12 8.33 26.28
N VAL A 57 4.05 9.54 25.75
CA VAL A 57 3.20 10.61 26.29
C VAL A 57 2.00 10.73 25.37
N HIS A 58 0.80 10.54 25.91
CA HIS A 58 -0.42 10.86 25.18
C HIS A 58 -0.50 12.37 25.00
N ASP A 59 -0.26 12.86 23.80
CA ASP A 59 -0.47 14.26 23.48
C ASP A 59 -1.97 14.52 23.27
N LYS A 60 -2.55 15.33 24.16
CA LYS A 60 -3.93 15.84 24.03
C LYS A 60 -3.86 17.26 23.50
N HIS A 61 -3.68 17.41 22.20
CA HIS A 61 -3.36 18.70 21.56
C HIS A 61 -4.42 19.29 20.64
N GLY A 62 -5.73 19.07 20.76
CA GLY A 62 -6.72 19.76 19.92
C GLY A 62 -6.80 19.30 18.45
N LEU A 63 -5.66 18.97 17.82
CA LEU A 63 -5.58 18.37 16.48
C LEU A 63 -5.92 16.86 16.47
N ASP A 64 -5.89 16.24 17.65
CA ASP A 64 -6.30 14.85 17.94
C ASP A 64 -7.78 14.73 18.34
N THR A 65 -8.52 15.84 18.39
CA THR A 65 -9.95 15.78 18.72
C THR A 65 -10.73 15.21 17.54
N PRO A 66 -11.82 14.44 17.78
CA PRO A 66 -12.67 13.94 16.70
C PRO A 66 -13.19 15.04 15.76
N ALA A 67 -13.41 16.25 16.30
CA ALA A 67 -13.82 17.41 15.51
C ALA A 67 -12.73 17.88 14.54
N THR A 68 -11.47 17.94 14.98
CA THR A 68 -10.36 18.36 14.10
C THR A 68 -9.96 17.25 13.12
N LEU A 69 -9.97 15.98 13.55
CA LEU A 69 -9.74 14.84 12.66
C LEU A 69 -10.81 14.73 11.56
N ALA A 70 -12.06 15.11 11.85
CA ALA A 70 -13.14 15.14 10.86
C ALA A 70 -12.94 16.22 9.77
N LEU A 71 -12.12 17.24 10.04
CA LEU A 71 -11.79 18.29 9.06
C LEU A 71 -10.61 17.90 8.15
N LEU A 72 -9.81 16.90 8.53
CA LEU A 72 -8.62 16.50 7.76
C LEU A 72 -8.95 15.92 6.38
N PRO A 73 -9.93 15.00 6.19
CA PRO A 73 -10.21 14.44 4.87
C PRO A 73 -10.50 15.49 3.78
N PRO A 74 -11.39 16.48 3.96
CA PRO A 74 -11.62 17.49 2.93
C PRO A 74 -10.42 18.40 2.71
N LEU A 75 -9.67 18.76 3.77
CA LEU A 75 -8.46 19.58 3.66
C LEU A 75 -7.32 18.86 2.92
N ILE A 76 -7.15 17.55 3.15
CA ILE A 76 -6.19 16.71 2.44
C ILE A 76 -6.59 16.62 0.97
N SER A 77 -7.87 16.37 0.68
CA SER A 77 -8.36 16.32 -0.70
C SER A 77 -8.16 17.64 -1.44
N GLU A 78 -8.48 18.77 -0.80
CA GLU A 78 -8.26 20.11 -1.35
C GLU A 78 -6.76 20.39 -1.57
N PHE A 79 -5.93 20.14 -0.56
CA PHE A 79 -4.49 20.42 -0.61
C PHE A 79 -3.75 19.61 -1.67
N PHE A 80 -4.11 18.33 -1.81
CA PHE A 80 -3.50 17.44 -2.81
C PHE A 80 -4.23 17.44 -4.16
N GLN A 81 -5.28 18.26 -4.32
CA GLN A 81 -6.16 18.26 -5.49
C GLN A 81 -6.63 16.84 -5.85
N LEU A 82 -6.92 16.04 -4.83
CA LEU A 82 -7.51 14.73 -5.02
C LEU A 82 -8.95 14.99 -5.44
N GLU A 83 -9.27 14.74 -6.71
CA GLU A 83 -10.66 14.79 -7.15
C GLU A 83 -11.48 13.90 -6.22
N GLU A 84 -12.56 14.46 -5.65
CA GLU A 84 -13.57 13.66 -4.98
C GLU A 84 -14.02 12.61 -5.99
N GLY A 85 -13.60 11.37 -5.77
CA GLY A 85 -14.08 10.24 -6.54
C GLY A 85 -15.60 10.29 -6.41
N SER A 86 -16.26 10.73 -7.49
CA SER A 86 -17.70 10.75 -7.59
C SER A 86 -18.22 9.45 -7.02
N GLY A 87 -19.13 9.54 -6.04
CA GLY A 87 -19.79 8.42 -5.37
C GLY A 87 -20.51 7.51 -6.37
N GLY A 88 -19.73 6.75 -7.10
CA GLY A 88 -20.10 5.72 -8.04
C GLY A 88 -19.45 4.44 -7.55
N SER A 89 -20.22 3.67 -6.79
CA SER A 89 -19.96 2.25 -6.59
C SER A 89 -19.83 1.59 -7.97
N SER A 90 -18.60 1.37 -8.40
CA SER A 90 -18.27 0.52 -9.53
C SER A 90 -16.93 -0.11 -9.18
N ALA A 91 -16.98 -1.34 -8.70
CA ALA A 91 -15.79 -2.14 -8.44
C ALA A 91 -14.90 -2.14 -9.70
N ALA A 92 -13.80 -1.39 -9.65
CA ALA A 92 -12.95 -1.19 -10.80
C ALA A 92 -12.10 -2.45 -11.03
N ILE A 93 -11.97 -2.84 -12.29
CA ILE A 93 -11.16 -3.98 -12.71
C ILE A 93 -9.77 -3.45 -13.00
N GLU A 94 -8.81 -3.83 -12.17
CA GLU A 94 -7.40 -3.53 -12.40
C GLU A 94 -6.80 -4.63 -13.29
N VAL A 95 -6.21 -4.23 -14.41
CA VAL A 95 -5.40 -5.08 -15.29
C VAL A 95 -3.95 -4.64 -15.11
N GLU A 96 -3.10 -5.53 -14.62
CA GLU A 96 -1.71 -5.21 -14.29
C GLU A 96 -0.70 -6.19 -14.90
N LYS A 97 0.46 -5.67 -15.28
CA LYS A 97 1.62 -6.50 -15.67
C LYS A 97 2.88 -6.01 -14.99
N LYS A 98 3.66 -6.97 -14.48
CA LYS A 98 4.86 -6.75 -13.66
C LYS A 98 6.13 -7.03 -14.43
N TYR A 99 7.07 -6.10 -14.38
CA TYR A 99 8.36 -6.14 -15.07
C TYR A 99 9.51 -6.09 -14.06
N ALA A 100 10.58 -6.85 -14.32
CA ALA A 100 11.74 -6.83 -13.45
C ALA A 100 12.48 -5.50 -13.55
N VAL A 101 12.98 -5.02 -12.43
CA VAL A 101 13.72 -3.77 -12.37
C VAL A 101 15.11 -4.08 -11.83
N ALA A 102 16.12 -3.98 -12.70
CA ALA A 102 17.51 -4.11 -12.29
C ALA A 102 17.99 -2.85 -11.53
N ASP A 103 17.57 -1.68 -12.00
CA ASP A 103 17.87 -0.38 -11.40
C ASP A 103 16.66 0.55 -11.56
N ALA A 104 16.01 0.88 -10.45
CA ALA A 104 14.82 1.72 -10.43
C ALA A 104 15.10 3.16 -10.87
N GLN A 105 16.29 3.69 -10.61
CA GLN A 105 16.65 5.04 -11.02
C GLN A 105 16.89 5.11 -12.54
N GLU A 106 17.52 4.09 -13.11
CA GLU A 106 17.73 4.03 -14.56
C GLU A 106 16.40 3.86 -15.31
N VAL A 107 15.48 3.05 -14.76
CA VAL A 107 14.12 2.93 -15.29
C VAL A 107 13.37 4.26 -15.19
N GLU A 108 13.43 4.96 -14.06
CA GLU A 108 12.85 6.30 -13.89
C GLU A 108 13.39 7.29 -14.92
N LYS A 109 14.72 7.32 -15.14
CA LYS A 109 15.32 8.18 -16.18
C LYS A 109 14.82 7.86 -17.58
N LYS A 110 14.61 6.58 -17.90
CA LYS A 110 14.06 6.16 -19.22
C LYS A 110 12.60 6.55 -19.38
N LEU A 111 11.80 6.39 -18.32
CA LEU A 111 10.40 6.80 -18.28
C LEU A 111 10.28 8.31 -18.52
N LEU A 112 11.05 9.13 -17.78
CA LEU A 112 11.00 10.59 -17.85
C LEU A 112 11.56 11.20 -19.15
N ARG A 113 12.18 10.40 -20.03
CA ARG A 113 12.58 10.85 -21.38
C ARG A 113 11.44 10.80 -22.39
N GLN A 114 10.34 10.12 -22.07
CA GLN A 114 9.18 10.04 -22.94
C GLN A 114 8.30 11.28 -22.73
N GLU A 115 7.89 11.94 -23.81
CA GLU A 115 7.10 13.18 -23.73
C GLU A 115 5.74 12.97 -23.03
N ASP A 116 5.14 11.79 -23.18
CA ASP A 116 3.82 11.46 -22.65
C ASP A 116 3.83 10.97 -21.19
N VAL A 117 5.01 10.83 -20.57
CA VAL A 117 5.15 10.33 -19.20
C VAL A 117 5.25 11.50 -18.21
N GLN A 118 4.38 11.47 -17.21
CA GLN A 118 4.36 12.46 -16.12
C GLN A 118 4.54 11.77 -14.78
N LYS A 119 5.52 12.21 -13.97
CA LYS A 119 5.63 11.80 -12.57
C LYS A 119 4.49 12.44 -11.78
N VAL A 120 3.65 11.62 -11.20
CA VAL A 120 2.49 12.05 -10.40
C VAL A 120 2.92 12.27 -8.96
N MET A 121 3.61 11.29 -8.36
CA MET A 121 3.97 11.35 -6.94
C MET A 121 5.11 10.38 -6.59
N GLU A 122 5.72 10.63 -5.44
CA GLU A 122 6.62 9.70 -4.75
C GLU A 122 6.14 9.58 -3.30
N MET A 123 6.01 8.34 -2.81
CA MET A 123 5.49 8.07 -1.48
C MET A 123 6.20 6.87 -0.85
N MET A 124 6.16 6.82 0.49
CA MET A 124 6.57 5.66 1.27
C MET A 124 5.40 5.23 2.15
N PHE A 125 5.15 3.93 2.21
CA PHE A 125 4.10 3.37 3.06
C PHE A 125 4.48 1.95 3.50
N ILE A 126 3.84 1.49 4.58
CA ILE A 126 3.96 0.12 5.05
C ILE A 126 2.73 -0.65 4.61
N ASP A 127 2.97 -1.79 3.97
CA ASP A 127 1.98 -2.80 3.70
C ASP A 127 2.04 -3.88 4.78
N SER A 128 0.90 -4.22 5.37
CA SER A 128 0.74 -5.44 6.17
C SER A 128 -0.35 -6.31 5.55
N TYR A 129 0.01 -7.49 5.06
CA TYR A 129 -0.91 -8.46 4.46
C TYR A 129 -1.42 -9.42 5.52
N TRP A 130 -2.75 -9.58 5.57
CA TRP A 130 -3.46 -10.37 6.57
C TRP A 130 -4.09 -11.60 5.95
N ASP A 131 -4.02 -12.72 6.68
CA ASP A 131 -4.69 -13.96 6.31
C ASP A 131 -4.95 -14.80 7.56
N SER A 132 -5.69 -15.89 7.40
CA SER A 132 -5.80 -16.95 8.41
C SER A 132 -4.54 -17.81 8.45
N ALA A 133 -4.40 -18.62 9.51
CA ALA A 133 -3.34 -19.63 9.59
C ALA A 133 -3.38 -20.63 8.41
N ASP A 134 -4.57 -20.90 7.89
CA ASP A 134 -4.79 -21.82 6.76
C ASP A 134 -4.60 -21.15 5.39
N ASN A 135 -4.26 -19.86 5.34
CA ASN A 135 -4.07 -19.08 4.12
C ASN A 135 -5.36 -19.00 3.27
N SER A 136 -6.49 -18.78 3.94
CA SER A 136 -7.83 -18.78 3.35
C SER A 136 -7.96 -17.80 2.17
N LEU A 137 -7.32 -16.62 2.22
CA LEU A 137 -7.32 -15.68 1.08
C LEU A 137 -6.24 -16.00 0.06
N ALA A 138 -5.00 -16.23 0.49
CA ALA A 138 -3.89 -16.37 -0.44
C ALA A 138 -4.02 -17.62 -1.33
N ARG A 139 -4.61 -18.71 -0.81
CA ARG A 139 -4.89 -19.93 -1.59
C ARG A 139 -5.81 -19.68 -2.79
N GLN A 140 -6.69 -18.69 -2.68
CA GLN A 140 -7.63 -18.27 -3.72
C GLN A 140 -7.21 -16.96 -4.42
N ASP A 141 -5.91 -16.64 -4.39
CA ASP A 141 -5.32 -15.46 -5.02
C ASP A 141 -5.97 -14.13 -4.60
N SER A 142 -6.51 -14.10 -3.39
CA SER A 142 -7.07 -12.91 -2.76
C SER A 142 -6.09 -12.34 -1.75
N TRP A 143 -6.01 -11.02 -1.65
CA TRP A 143 -4.97 -10.35 -0.87
C TRP A 143 -5.60 -9.19 -0.07
N LEU A 144 -5.79 -9.41 1.24
CA LEU A 144 -6.17 -8.36 2.18
C LEU A 144 -4.92 -7.68 2.72
N ARG A 145 -4.84 -6.36 2.61
CA ARG A 145 -3.75 -5.57 3.20
C ARG A 145 -4.27 -4.37 3.97
N LEU A 146 -3.53 -3.99 4.99
CA LEU A 146 -3.65 -2.71 5.67
C LEU A 146 -2.50 -1.81 5.20
N ARG A 147 -2.84 -0.70 4.55
CA ARG A 147 -1.91 0.30 4.02
C ARG A 147 -2.31 1.67 4.53
N ALA A 148 -1.37 2.36 5.21
CA ALA A 148 -1.62 3.69 5.76
C ALA A 148 -2.94 3.79 6.59
N GLY A 149 -3.28 2.73 7.34
CA GLY A 149 -4.49 2.65 8.16
C GLY A 149 -5.78 2.28 7.42
N LEU A 150 -5.74 2.18 6.09
CA LEU A 150 -6.86 1.80 5.22
C LEU A 150 -6.75 0.35 4.79
N TRP A 151 -7.89 -0.33 4.78
CA TRP A 151 -7.99 -1.72 4.31
C TRP A 151 -8.22 -1.75 2.82
N GLU A 152 -7.50 -2.63 2.14
CA GLU A 152 -7.65 -2.88 0.71
C GLU A 152 -7.70 -4.38 0.48
N LEU A 153 -8.60 -4.84 -0.40
CA LEU A 153 -8.77 -6.25 -0.73
C LEU A 153 -8.78 -6.44 -2.24
N LYS A 154 -7.77 -7.13 -2.75
CA LYS A 154 -7.73 -7.61 -4.15
C LYS A 154 -8.30 -9.02 -4.22
N THR A 155 -9.20 -9.27 -5.17
CA THR A 155 -9.73 -10.62 -5.47
C THR A 155 -9.64 -10.89 -6.97
N PRO A 156 -9.29 -12.10 -7.40
CA PRO A 156 -9.14 -12.39 -8.82
C PRO A 156 -10.51 -12.36 -9.50
N ILE A 157 -10.53 -11.97 -10.78
CA ILE A 157 -11.75 -12.09 -11.60
C ILE A 157 -11.69 -13.43 -12.34
N PRO A 158 -12.60 -14.38 -12.03
CA PRO A 158 -12.69 -15.63 -12.79
C PRO A 158 -13.13 -15.31 -14.23
N ALA A 159 -12.49 -15.93 -15.21
CA ALA A 159 -12.84 -15.86 -16.64
C ALA A 159 -12.39 -14.62 -17.43
N SER A 160 -11.37 -13.89 -17.01
CA SER A 160 -10.55 -13.18 -17.98
C SER A 160 -9.64 -14.22 -18.65
N ALA A 161 -9.72 -14.37 -19.98
CA ALA A 161 -8.75 -15.13 -20.76
C ALA A 161 -7.39 -14.41 -20.76
N SER A 162 -6.86 -14.12 -19.56
CA SER A 162 -5.70 -13.28 -19.38
C SER A 162 -4.48 -13.99 -19.94
N GLY A 163 -3.72 -13.29 -20.77
CA GLY A 163 -2.46 -13.79 -21.30
C GLY A 163 -1.51 -14.24 -20.19
N ALA A 164 -0.58 -15.13 -20.51
CA ALA A 164 0.39 -15.65 -19.55
C ALA A 164 1.20 -14.52 -18.87
N GLY A 165 0.79 -14.11 -17.67
CA GLY A 165 1.51 -13.11 -16.86
C GLY A 165 0.84 -11.75 -16.66
N THR A 166 -0.36 -11.54 -17.20
CA THR A 166 -1.23 -10.45 -16.74
C THR A 166 -1.99 -10.92 -15.49
N ALA A 167 -2.14 -10.04 -14.50
CA ALA A 167 -3.04 -10.28 -13.39
C ALA A 167 -4.24 -9.33 -13.48
N VAL A 168 -5.43 -9.87 -13.24
CA VAL A 168 -6.70 -9.13 -13.33
C VAL A 168 -7.41 -9.26 -12.00
N TYR A 169 -7.58 -8.13 -11.33
CA TYR A 169 -8.13 -8.07 -9.98
C TYR A 169 -9.33 -7.13 -9.93
N ARG A 170 -10.28 -7.48 -9.07
CA ARG A 170 -11.22 -6.52 -8.51
C ARG A 170 -10.64 -6.02 -7.20
N GLU A 171 -10.48 -4.71 -7.08
CA GLU A 171 -9.99 -4.07 -5.87
C GLU A 171 -11.15 -3.40 -5.11
N ALA A 172 -11.21 -3.68 -3.80
CA ALA A 172 -12.09 -2.99 -2.86
C ALA A 172 -11.25 -2.16 -1.90
N THR A 173 -11.50 -0.86 -1.86
CA THR A 173 -10.76 0.11 -1.01
C THR A 173 -11.68 0.82 -0.02
N ALA A 174 -12.98 0.93 -0.31
CA ALA A 174 -13.97 1.34 0.66
C ALA A 174 -14.16 0.21 1.69
N LEU A 175 -14.14 0.55 2.98
CA LEU A 175 -14.25 -0.44 4.06
C LEU A 175 -15.53 -1.29 3.96
N GLU A 176 -16.60 -0.69 3.44
CA GLU A 176 -17.87 -1.38 3.18
C GLU A 176 -17.71 -2.49 2.14
N ASP A 177 -17.07 -2.17 1.02
CA ASP A 177 -16.78 -3.11 -0.06
C ASP A 177 -15.77 -4.18 0.36
N VAL A 178 -14.77 -3.82 1.17
CA VAL A 178 -13.82 -4.77 1.76
C VAL A 178 -14.56 -5.78 2.63
N THR A 179 -15.43 -5.30 3.53
CA THR A 179 -16.18 -6.17 4.45
C THR A 179 -17.17 -7.05 3.69
N ALA A 180 -17.89 -6.49 2.71
CA ALA A 180 -18.79 -7.25 1.84
C ALA A 180 -18.03 -8.31 1.03
N THR A 181 -16.86 -7.97 0.51
CA THR A 181 -16.00 -8.89 -0.24
C THR A 181 -15.45 -9.99 0.65
N LEU A 182 -15.01 -9.71 1.88
CA LEU A 182 -14.57 -10.71 2.86
C LEU A 182 -15.68 -11.73 3.16
N ARG A 183 -16.92 -11.27 3.37
CA ARG A 183 -18.08 -12.16 3.54
C ARG A 183 -18.31 -13.07 2.34
N ARG A 184 -18.13 -12.54 1.13
CA ARG A 184 -18.31 -13.30 -0.11
C ARG A 184 -17.23 -14.35 -0.30
N VAL A 185 -15.96 -14.00 -0.07
CA VAL A 185 -14.82 -14.88 -0.38
C VAL A 185 -14.42 -15.79 0.78
N CYS A 186 -14.83 -15.49 2.00
CA CYS A 186 -14.58 -16.28 3.22
C CYS A 186 -15.83 -16.30 4.12
N PRO A 187 -16.98 -16.81 3.65
CA PRO A 187 -18.25 -16.71 4.37
C PRO A 187 -18.19 -17.37 5.75
N GLN A 188 -17.52 -18.53 5.86
CA GLN A 188 -17.41 -19.25 7.14
C GLN A 188 -16.67 -18.46 8.23
N ALA A 189 -15.80 -17.52 7.84
CA ALA A 189 -15.07 -16.68 8.78
C ALA A 189 -15.78 -15.36 9.09
N PHE A 190 -16.62 -14.85 8.19
CA PHE A 190 -17.07 -13.45 8.25
C PHE A 190 -18.58 -13.22 8.15
N LEU A 191 -19.40 -14.27 8.01
CA LEU A 191 -20.86 -14.13 7.89
C LEU A 191 -21.48 -13.35 9.06
N ASP A 192 -20.89 -13.48 10.25
CA ASP A 192 -21.33 -12.88 11.51
C ASP A 192 -20.76 -11.47 11.77
N LEU A 193 -19.89 -10.94 10.89
CA LEU A 193 -19.42 -9.57 11.02
C LEU A 193 -20.61 -8.59 11.03
N PRO A 194 -20.54 -7.48 11.78
CA PRO A 194 -21.59 -6.46 11.77
C PRO A 194 -21.67 -5.77 10.41
N PRO A 195 -22.86 -5.29 9.98
CA PRO A 195 -23.06 -4.68 8.67
C PRO A 195 -22.02 -3.60 8.33
N ALA A 196 -21.71 -3.48 7.04
CA ALA A 196 -20.70 -2.57 6.50
C ALA A 196 -20.82 -1.13 7.06
N ALA A 197 -22.05 -0.59 7.08
CA ALA A 197 -22.38 0.76 7.59
C ALA A 197 -22.04 1.00 9.07
N THR A 198 -21.71 -0.06 9.82
CA THR A 198 -21.32 0.04 11.24
C THR A 198 -19.85 -0.30 11.48
N SER A 199 -19.08 -0.63 10.44
CA SER A 199 -17.70 -1.10 10.57
C SER A 199 -16.72 0.08 10.61
N THR A 200 -15.73 0.00 11.50
CA THR A 200 -14.56 0.89 11.49
C THR A 200 -13.31 0.06 11.22
N SER A 201 -12.23 0.68 10.73
CA SER A 201 -10.95 -0.02 10.47
C SER A 201 -10.47 -0.79 11.72
N GLN A 202 -10.59 -0.18 12.90
CA GLN A 202 -10.26 -0.81 14.18
C GLN A 202 -11.16 -1.99 14.54
N ARG A 203 -12.48 -1.89 14.28
CA ARG A 203 -13.43 -2.99 14.52
C ARG A 203 -13.15 -4.17 13.59
N LEU A 204 -12.87 -3.92 12.32
CA LEU A 204 -12.48 -4.97 11.37
C LEU A 204 -11.19 -5.65 11.82
N LYS A 205 -10.17 -4.87 12.22
CA LYS A 205 -8.91 -5.39 12.76
C LYS A 205 -9.14 -6.30 13.98
N GLY A 206 -9.91 -5.85 14.97
CA GLY A 206 -10.25 -6.65 16.15
C GLY A 206 -10.97 -7.95 15.79
N ALA A 207 -11.97 -7.86 14.90
CA ALA A 207 -12.72 -9.03 14.45
C ALA A 207 -11.85 -10.06 13.70
N LEU A 208 -10.90 -9.60 12.89
CA LEU A 208 -9.88 -10.46 12.26
C LEU A 208 -9.04 -11.18 13.32
N GLN A 209 -8.51 -10.46 14.30
CA GLN A 209 -7.66 -11.02 15.35
C GLN A 209 -8.40 -12.05 16.23
N GLU A 210 -9.65 -11.77 16.61
CA GLU A 210 -10.51 -12.71 17.35
C GLU A 210 -10.74 -14.03 16.60
N ARG A 211 -10.68 -13.99 15.26
CA ARG A 211 -10.81 -15.16 14.38
C ARG A 211 -9.47 -15.82 14.04
N GLY A 212 -8.38 -15.40 14.70
CA GLY A 212 -7.04 -15.93 14.47
C GLY A 212 -6.39 -15.46 13.17
N TRP A 213 -6.88 -14.37 12.57
CA TRP A 213 -6.22 -13.74 11.42
C TRP A 213 -5.16 -12.78 11.91
N ALA A 214 -4.02 -12.77 11.23
CA ALA A 214 -2.87 -11.95 11.61
C ALA A 214 -2.11 -11.47 10.38
N PRO A 215 -1.30 -10.40 10.51
CA PRO A 215 -0.30 -10.07 9.50
C PRO A 215 0.64 -11.26 9.30
N PHE A 216 0.86 -11.67 8.04
CA PHE A 216 1.81 -12.73 7.70
C PHE A 216 2.97 -12.24 6.82
N VAL A 217 2.82 -11.06 6.20
CA VAL A 217 3.87 -10.34 5.47
C VAL A 217 3.72 -8.85 5.78
N THR A 218 4.82 -8.22 6.21
CA THR A 218 4.89 -6.78 6.41
C THR A 218 6.18 -6.23 5.82
N PHE A 219 6.08 -5.19 5.01
CA PHE A 219 7.24 -4.48 4.47
C PHE A 219 6.89 -3.02 4.13
N GLY A 220 7.89 -2.14 4.21
CA GLY A 220 7.82 -0.82 3.60
C GLY A 220 7.96 -0.89 2.08
N THR A 221 7.26 -0.02 1.37
CA THR A 221 7.42 0.21 -0.08
C THR A 221 7.72 1.69 -0.30
N LYS A 222 8.77 1.97 -1.09
CA LYS A 222 8.96 3.26 -1.75
C LYS A 222 8.36 3.17 -3.15
N ARG A 223 7.30 3.93 -3.42
CA ARG A 223 6.60 3.96 -4.71
C ARG A 223 6.84 5.30 -5.41
N ARG A 224 7.20 5.26 -6.68
CA ARG A 224 7.12 6.41 -7.58
C ARG A 224 6.10 6.10 -8.65
N LYS A 225 5.09 6.95 -8.76
CA LYS A 225 3.92 6.77 -9.62
C LYS A 225 4.01 7.74 -10.79
N TYR A 226 3.77 7.21 -11.98
CA TYR A 226 3.74 7.95 -13.23
C TYR A 226 2.40 7.70 -13.95
N ARG A 227 2.02 8.64 -14.80
CA ARG A 227 0.92 8.49 -15.77
C ARG A 227 1.47 8.59 -17.18
N CYS A 228 0.96 7.75 -18.07
CA CYS A 228 1.28 7.77 -19.50
C CYS A 228 0.06 7.31 -20.27
N GLN A 229 -0.49 8.12 -21.17
CA GLN A 229 -1.60 7.75 -22.09
C GLN A 229 -2.78 6.99 -21.43
N GLY A 230 -3.16 7.37 -20.20
CA GLY A 230 -4.25 6.72 -19.45
C GLY A 230 -3.85 5.51 -18.59
N PHE A 231 -2.60 5.07 -18.67
CA PHE A 231 -2.02 4.02 -17.82
C PHE A 231 -1.38 4.62 -16.58
N THR A 232 -1.40 3.85 -15.50
CA THR A 232 -0.55 4.08 -14.32
C THR A 232 0.70 3.23 -14.44
N ILE A 233 1.86 3.80 -14.13
CA ILE A 233 3.13 3.09 -14.03
C ILE A 233 3.66 3.31 -12.63
N ASP A 234 3.83 2.24 -11.87
CA ASP A 234 4.35 2.28 -10.52
C ASP A 234 5.72 1.60 -10.47
N THR A 235 6.74 2.35 -10.03
CA THR A 235 8.05 1.79 -9.68
C THR A 235 8.11 1.60 -8.18
N ASP A 236 8.19 0.35 -7.77
CA ASP A 236 8.19 -0.03 -6.37
C ASP A 236 9.54 -0.58 -5.96
N GLU A 237 10.02 -0.12 -4.81
CA GLU A 237 11.16 -0.67 -4.11
C GLU A 237 10.73 -1.07 -2.70
N ALA A 238 10.70 -2.38 -2.45
CA ALA A 238 10.38 -2.92 -1.14
C ALA A 238 11.59 -2.81 -0.21
N SER A 239 11.35 -2.53 1.06
CA SER A 239 12.36 -2.42 2.13
C SER A 239 13.29 -3.64 2.30
N TYR A 240 12.93 -4.79 1.74
CA TYR A 240 13.78 -5.99 1.71
C TYR A 240 14.60 -6.16 0.42
N GLY A 241 14.69 -5.10 -0.40
CA GLY A 241 15.55 -5.00 -1.58
C GLY A 241 14.97 -5.60 -2.86
N HIS A 242 13.66 -5.83 -2.95
CA HIS A 242 13.01 -6.22 -4.21
C HIS A 242 12.44 -5.01 -4.92
N ALA A 243 12.75 -4.87 -6.20
CA ALA A 243 12.23 -3.81 -7.05
C ALA A 243 11.38 -4.39 -8.18
N VAL A 244 10.26 -3.74 -8.47
CA VAL A 244 9.32 -4.13 -9.53
C VAL A 244 8.72 -2.90 -10.17
N LEU A 245 8.47 -2.97 -11.46
CA LEU A 245 7.67 -1.98 -12.19
C LEU A 245 6.34 -2.62 -12.55
N GLU A 246 5.25 -1.93 -12.25
CA GLU A 246 3.88 -2.32 -12.54
C GLU A 246 3.31 -1.35 -13.59
N VAL A 247 2.76 -1.87 -14.68
CA VAL A 247 1.94 -1.08 -15.62
C VAL A 247 0.50 -1.53 -15.44
N GLU A 248 -0.37 -0.57 -15.13
CA GLU A 248 -1.74 -0.79 -14.71
C GLU A 248 -2.73 -0.01 -15.61
N ALA A 249 -3.83 -0.67 -15.96
CA ALA A 249 -4.98 -0.09 -16.62
C ALA A 249 -6.24 -0.39 -15.81
N MET A 250 -7.13 0.60 -15.68
CA MET A 250 -8.42 0.42 -15.04
C MET A 250 -9.49 0.18 -16.09
N CYS A 251 -10.25 -0.91 -15.94
CA CYS A 251 -11.40 -1.25 -16.74
C CYS A 251 -12.68 -1.11 -15.92
N THR A 252 -13.76 -0.71 -16.56
CA THR A 252 -15.10 -0.68 -15.96
C THR A 252 -15.83 -2.00 -16.16
N THR A 253 -15.54 -2.72 -17.24
CA THR A 253 -16.21 -3.96 -17.61
C THR A 253 -15.22 -5.05 -17.99
N SER A 254 -15.60 -6.32 -17.78
CA SER A 254 -14.73 -7.46 -18.14
C SER A 254 -14.45 -7.56 -19.64
N SER A 255 -15.28 -6.95 -20.50
CA SER A 255 -15.06 -6.90 -21.95
C SER A 255 -13.88 -6.03 -22.36
N GLU A 256 -13.48 -5.05 -21.54
CA GLU A 256 -12.36 -4.14 -21.82
C GLU A 256 -11.00 -4.78 -21.51
N VAL A 257 -10.98 -5.85 -20.71
CA VAL A 257 -9.75 -6.47 -20.18
C VAL A 257 -8.78 -6.87 -21.30
N GLY A 258 -9.25 -7.53 -22.36
CA GLY A 258 -8.37 -7.97 -23.45
C GLY A 258 -7.74 -6.81 -24.23
N ALA A 259 -8.46 -5.69 -24.37
CA ALA A 259 -7.93 -4.48 -25.00
C ALA A 259 -6.90 -3.80 -24.09
N ALA A 260 -7.19 -3.72 -22.78
CA ALA A 260 -6.25 -3.19 -21.79
C ALA A 260 -4.95 -4.01 -21.72
N GLU A 261 -5.03 -5.35 -21.75
CA GLU A 261 -3.86 -6.23 -21.82
C GLU A 261 -2.98 -5.92 -23.03
N SER A 262 -3.61 -5.84 -24.22
CA SER A 262 -2.90 -5.56 -25.47
C SER A 262 -2.22 -4.19 -25.43
N ALA A 263 -2.88 -3.20 -24.84
CA ALA A 263 -2.35 -1.84 -24.74
C ALA A 263 -1.21 -1.73 -23.71
N ILE A 264 -1.29 -2.46 -22.60
CA ILE A 264 -0.18 -2.59 -21.63
C ILE A 264 1.06 -3.19 -22.31
N GLU A 265 0.88 -4.21 -23.15
CA GLU A 265 2.01 -4.82 -23.88
C GLU A 265 2.65 -3.88 -24.89
N GLN A 266 1.84 -3.14 -25.66
CA GLN A 266 2.34 -2.12 -26.58
C GLN A 266 3.09 -1.01 -25.84
N MET A 267 2.54 -0.54 -24.72
CA MET A 267 3.18 0.46 -23.88
C MET A 267 4.50 -0.07 -23.32
N ALA A 268 4.53 -1.30 -22.80
CA ALA A 268 5.75 -1.90 -22.29
C ALA A 268 6.82 -2.05 -23.37
N HIS A 269 6.45 -2.35 -24.62
CA HIS A 269 7.38 -2.36 -25.74
C HIS A 269 7.91 -0.96 -26.05
N ALA A 270 7.04 0.05 -26.12
CA ALA A 270 7.41 1.45 -26.38
C ALA A 270 8.37 2.00 -25.30
N LEU A 271 8.17 1.60 -24.05
CA LEU A 271 9.01 1.98 -22.91
C LEU A 271 10.28 1.12 -22.77
N GLY A 272 10.51 0.14 -23.67
CA GLY A 272 11.65 -0.77 -23.61
C GLY A 272 11.62 -1.76 -22.45
N LEU A 273 10.47 -1.93 -21.80
CA LEU A 273 10.25 -2.84 -20.66
C LEU A 273 10.06 -4.29 -21.10
N ALA A 274 9.74 -4.55 -22.38
CA ALA A 274 9.57 -5.90 -22.90
C ALA A 274 10.81 -6.79 -22.70
N ALA A 275 12.02 -6.20 -22.73
CA ALA A 275 13.28 -6.91 -22.50
C ALA A 275 13.53 -7.24 -21.01
N ALA A 276 12.83 -6.59 -20.08
CA ALA A 276 13.05 -6.75 -18.64
C ALA A 276 12.53 -8.08 -18.09
N GLY A 277 11.72 -8.81 -18.85
CA GLY A 277 11.15 -10.09 -18.44
C GLY A 277 10.08 -9.95 -17.34
N LYS A 278 9.46 -11.09 -17.01
CA LYS A 278 8.39 -11.15 -16.01
C LYS A 278 8.96 -11.09 -14.60
N ALA A 279 8.41 -10.20 -13.77
CA ALA A 279 8.74 -10.12 -12.35
C ALA A 279 7.74 -10.87 -11.46
N ARG A 280 8.23 -11.27 -10.28
CA ARG A 280 7.36 -11.64 -9.16
C ARG A 280 6.83 -10.38 -8.48
N GLY A 281 5.60 -10.47 -7.98
CA GLY A 281 5.06 -9.43 -7.10
C GLY A 281 5.80 -9.40 -5.76
N LYS A 282 5.66 -8.28 -5.03
CA LYS A 282 6.33 -8.06 -3.75
C LYS A 282 6.01 -9.12 -2.69
N VAL A 283 4.75 -9.56 -2.59
CA VAL A 283 4.38 -10.60 -1.62
C VAL A 283 4.96 -11.96 -2.02
N GLU A 284 4.91 -12.28 -3.31
CA GLU A 284 5.44 -13.56 -3.82
C GLU A 284 6.95 -13.67 -3.60
N GLU A 285 7.70 -12.60 -3.89
CA GLU A 285 9.15 -12.56 -3.66
C GLU A 285 9.49 -12.59 -2.16
N TYR A 286 8.72 -11.87 -1.32
CA TYR A 286 8.90 -11.92 0.13
C TYR A 286 8.74 -13.36 0.66
N LEU A 287 7.65 -14.03 0.27
CA LEU A 287 7.40 -15.41 0.68
C LEU A 287 8.48 -16.36 0.14
N LEU A 288 9.00 -16.14 -1.06
CA LEU A 288 10.09 -16.94 -1.60
C LEU A 288 11.35 -16.86 -0.72
N ARG A 289 11.68 -15.66 -0.23
CA ARG A 289 12.89 -15.42 0.56
C ARG A 289 12.75 -15.88 2.01
N TYR A 290 11.58 -15.65 2.62
CA TYR A 290 11.42 -15.75 4.07
C TYR A 290 10.47 -16.86 4.52
N GLN A 291 9.57 -17.33 3.66
CA GLN A 291 8.55 -18.36 3.99
C GLN A 291 8.28 -19.29 2.79
N PRO A 292 9.30 -19.98 2.24
CA PRO A 292 9.17 -20.73 0.99
C PRO A 292 8.16 -21.88 1.06
N GLU A 293 7.98 -22.50 2.24
CA GLU A 293 6.97 -23.54 2.45
C GLU A 293 5.55 -23.00 2.25
N LYS A 294 5.25 -21.84 2.84
CA LYS A 294 3.97 -21.15 2.67
C LYS A 294 3.74 -20.76 1.21
N LEU A 295 4.79 -20.30 0.52
CA LEU A 295 4.70 -20.03 -0.92
C LEU A 295 4.33 -21.29 -1.71
N GLY A 296 4.93 -22.44 -1.38
CA GLY A 296 4.63 -23.73 -2.01
C GLY A 296 3.16 -24.12 -1.85
N VAL A 297 2.61 -24.01 -0.64
CA VAL A 297 1.19 -24.28 -0.34
C VAL A 297 0.26 -23.36 -1.15
N ILE A 298 0.56 -22.05 -1.18
CA ILE A 298 -0.25 -21.07 -1.93
C ILE A 298 -0.20 -21.38 -3.43
N LYS A 299 0.97 -21.69 -3.98
CA LYS A 299 1.12 -22.00 -5.41
C LYS A 299 0.38 -23.28 -5.80
N ALA A 300 0.47 -24.33 -4.98
CA ALA A 300 -0.25 -25.58 -5.23
C ALA A 300 -1.77 -25.36 -5.22
N ALA A 301 -2.30 -24.60 -4.26
CA ALA A 301 -3.72 -24.28 -4.20
C ALA A 301 -4.20 -23.46 -5.42
N ARG A 302 -3.44 -22.43 -5.81
CA ARG A 302 -3.76 -21.61 -7.00
C ARG A 302 -3.70 -22.41 -8.29
N GLN A 303 -2.78 -23.37 -8.40
CA GLN A 303 -2.72 -24.27 -9.54
C GLN A 303 -3.95 -25.19 -9.58
N ALA A 304 -4.35 -25.78 -8.45
CA ALA A 304 -5.56 -26.60 -8.36
C ALA A 304 -6.82 -25.84 -8.79
N LEU A 305 -6.96 -24.58 -8.36
CA LEU A 305 -8.08 -23.71 -8.77
C LEU A 305 -8.10 -23.44 -10.28
N ARG A 306 -6.94 -23.24 -10.91
CA ARG A 306 -6.83 -23.06 -12.37
C ARG A 306 -7.16 -24.33 -13.13
N GLU A 307 -6.88 -25.49 -12.55
CA GLU A 307 -7.20 -26.80 -13.10
C GLU A 307 -8.66 -27.21 -12.84
N GLY A 308 -9.46 -26.38 -12.14
CA GLY A 308 -10.86 -26.66 -11.84
C GLY A 308 -11.08 -27.78 -10.82
N LYS A 309 -10.10 -28.02 -9.95
CA LYS A 309 -10.14 -29.03 -8.87
C LYS A 309 -10.63 -28.47 -7.55
#